data_AF-A0A925QMB2-F1
#
_entry.id   AF-A0A925QMB2-F1
#
_cell.length_a   1.000
_cell.length_b   1.000
_cell.length_c   1.000
_cell.angle_alpha   90.00
_cell.angle_beta   90.00
_cell.angle_gamma   90.00
#
_symmetry.space_group_name_H-M   'P 1'
#
loop_
_entity.id
_entity.type
_entity.pdbx_description
1 polymer ?
#
loop_
_entity_poly.entity_id
_entity_poly.type
_entity_poly.pdbx_seq_one_letter_code
_entity_poly.pdbx_strand_id
1 'polypeptide(L)'
;LRSLQGRAGALKVRAWGSTALLPATVREVAAAADPATRTFLVKADLGAAPVQLGQTLTVVVQAPRQAGITKLPLSAVMRQEGRTAVWLVDRDSMTVRVQPVAVAGADGNSVVVASGLTPGQVVVTAGVHVLSPGQKVKFFEALPPLAATSAGVR
;
A
#
# COMPACT_ATOMS: atom_id res chain seq x y z
N LEU A 1 -1.08 17.30 -3.32
CA LEU A 1 -1.81 17.50 -4.59
C LEU A 1 -1.39 18.76 -5.32
N ARG A 2 -1.27 19.94 -4.66
CA ARG A 2 -0.67 21.13 -5.31
C ARG A 2 0.73 20.87 -5.89
N SER A 3 1.55 20.08 -5.22
CA SER A 3 2.86 19.62 -5.71
C SER A 3 2.83 18.70 -6.94
N LEU A 4 1.65 18.30 -7.42
CA LEU A 4 1.44 17.47 -8.60
C LEU A 4 0.90 18.26 -9.80
N GLN A 5 0.63 19.56 -9.65
CA GLN A 5 0.14 20.41 -10.73
C GLN A 5 1.20 20.49 -11.85
N GLY A 6 0.79 20.22 -13.09
CA GLY A 6 1.68 20.19 -14.26
C GLY A 6 2.56 18.95 -14.40
N ARG A 7 2.53 17.99 -13.46
CA ARG A 7 3.26 16.72 -13.60
C ARG A 7 2.46 15.71 -14.43
N ALA A 8 2.98 15.37 -15.61
CA ALA A 8 2.44 14.33 -16.46
C ALA A 8 2.43 12.97 -15.74
N GLY A 9 1.28 12.28 -15.75
CA GLY A 9 1.13 10.94 -15.17
C GLY A 9 1.20 10.87 -13.63
N ALA A 10 1.12 12.01 -12.93
CA ALA A 10 1.10 12.04 -11.47
C ALA A 10 -0.16 11.40 -10.87
N LEU A 11 -1.24 11.33 -11.65
CA LEU A 11 -2.47 10.63 -11.32
C LEU A 11 -2.66 9.46 -12.26
N LYS A 12 -3.23 8.38 -11.72
CA LYS A 12 -3.81 7.31 -12.52
C LYS A 12 -5.31 7.31 -12.28
N VAL A 13 -6.11 7.06 -13.31
CA VAL A 13 -7.55 6.89 -13.14
C VAL A 13 -7.97 5.52 -13.64
N ARG A 14 -9.05 5.01 -13.07
CA ARG A 14 -9.70 3.78 -13.49
C ARG A 14 -11.15 4.07 -13.80
N ALA A 15 -11.60 3.76 -15.00
CA ALA A 15 -13.01 3.88 -15.35
C ALA A 15 -13.84 2.81 -14.63
N TRP A 16 -15.03 3.18 -14.18
CA TRP A 16 -15.98 2.23 -13.62
C TRP A 16 -16.27 1.12 -14.63
N GLY A 17 -16.17 -0.14 -14.20
CA GLY A 17 -16.29 -1.32 -15.06
C GLY A 17 -15.02 -1.72 -15.82
N SER A 18 -13.91 -0.98 -15.68
CA SER A 18 -12.61 -1.32 -16.27
C SER A 18 -11.56 -1.59 -15.18
N THR A 19 -10.62 -2.48 -15.48
CA THR A 19 -9.42 -2.72 -14.65
C THR A 19 -8.22 -1.91 -15.10
N ALA A 20 -8.29 -1.25 -16.26
CA ALA A 20 -7.19 -0.50 -16.84
C ALA A 20 -6.95 0.82 -16.07
N LEU A 21 -5.67 1.08 -15.76
CA LEU A 21 -5.22 2.35 -15.21
C LEU A 21 -4.74 3.26 -16.33
N LEU A 22 -5.40 4.41 -16.49
CA LEU A 22 -5.08 5.41 -17.49
C LEU A 22 -4.31 6.57 -16.83
N PRO A 23 -3.24 7.09 -17.46
CA PRO A 23 -2.52 8.23 -16.93
C PRO A 23 -3.38 9.50 -17.01
N ALA A 24 -3.30 10.32 -15.97
CA ALA A 24 -3.97 11.61 -15.91
C ALA A 24 -3.01 12.69 -15.42
N THR A 25 -3.12 13.89 -15.99
CA THR A 25 -2.25 15.03 -15.69
C THR A 25 -3.05 16.12 -15.01
N VAL A 26 -2.66 16.54 -13.81
CA VAL A 26 -3.36 17.63 -13.11
C VAL A 26 -3.08 18.96 -13.81
N ARG A 27 -4.12 19.57 -14.38
CA ARG A 27 -4.06 20.89 -15.03
C ARG A 27 -4.26 22.00 -14.02
N GLU A 28 -5.22 21.83 -13.12
CA GLU A 28 -5.64 22.88 -12.19
C GLU A 28 -5.98 22.31 -10.82
N VAL A 29 -5.58 23.01 -9.76
CA VAL A 29 -6.02 22.77 -8.39
C VAL A 29 -6.52 24.10 -7.85
N ALA A 30 -7.78 24.15 -7.41
CA ALA A 30 -8.35 25.35 -6.85
C ALA A 30 -7.55 25.86 -5.65
N ALA A 31 -7.42 27.19 -5.53
CA ALA A 31 -6.67 27.81 -4.45
C ALA A 31 -7.39 27.68 -3.11
N ALA A 32 -8.72 27.75 -3.12
CA ALA A 32 -9.58 27.63 -1.94
C ALA A 32 -10.33 26.30 -1.91
N ALA A 33 -10.58 25.80 -0.71
CA ALA A 33 -11.51 24.69 -0.50
C ALA A 33 -12.94 25.22 -0.53
N ASP A 34 -13.87 24.41 -1.03
CA ASP A 34 -15.29 24.64 -0.86
C ASP A 34 -15.65 24.46 0.64
N PRO A 35 -16.23 25.46 1.31
CA PRO A 35 -16.49 25.40 2.75
C PRO A 35 -17.61 24.43 3.15
N ALA A 36 -18.55 24.12 2.25
CA ALA A 36 -19.66 23.22 2.51
C ALA A 36 -19.20 21.75 2.44
N THR A 37 -18.34 21.42 1.48
CA THR A 37 -17.86 20.03 1.28
C THR A 37 -16.47 19.77 1.85
N ARG A 38 -15.73 20.82 2.23
CA ARG A 38 -14.32 20.77 2.63
C ARG A 38 -13.42 20.08 1.60
N THR A 39 -13.74 20.25 0.31
CA THR A 39 -12.99 19.67 -0.81
C THR A 39 -12.32 20.73 -1.67
N PHE A 40 -11.26 20.36 -2.39
CA PHE A 40 -10.62 21.20 -3.39
C PHE A 40 -10.99 20.70 -4.78
N LEU A 41 -11.41 21.60 -5.67
CA LEU A 41 -11.64 21.26 -7.07
C LEU A 41 -10.31 21.00 -7.77
N VAL A 42 -10.18 19.84 -8.41
CA VAL A 42 -9.00 19.46 -9.19
C VAL A 42 -9.46 19.11 -10.60
N LYS A 43 -8.87 19.76 -11.62
CA LYS A 43 -9.09 19.41 -13.02
C LYS A 43 -7.88 18.64 -13.52
N ALA A 44 -8.14 17.45 -14.08
CA ALA A 44 -7.13 16.60 -14.68
C ALA A 44 -7.45 16.34 -16.15
N ASP A 45 -6.41 16.29 -16.97
CA ASP A 45 -6.46 15.97 -18.38
C ASP A 45 -6.14 14.48 -18.56
N LEU A 46 -7.02 13.81 -19.30
CA LEU A 46 -6.97 12.37 -19.57
C LEU A 46 -6.48 12.06 -20.99
N GLY A 47 -6.14 13.08 -21.79
CA GLY A 47 -5.78 12.94 -23.20
C GLY A 47 -6.87 12.23 -24.01
N ALA A 48 -6.44 11.40 -24.97
CA ALA A 48 -7.31 10.56 -25.78
C ALA A 48 -7.71 9.24 -25.08
N ALA A 49 -8.04 9.31 -23.79
CA ALA A 49 -8.53 8.16 -23.04
C ALA A 49 -9.92 7.71 -23.55
N PRO A 50 -10.21 6.40 -23.63
CA PRO A 50 -11.51 5.87 -24.05
C PRO A 50 -12.54 5.97 -22.90
N VAL A 51 -12.81 7.18 -22.42
CA VAL A 51 -13.76 7.47 -21.34
C VAL A 51 -14.91 8.31 -21.89
N GLN A 52 -16.13 8.04 -21.43
CA GLN A 52 -17.32 8.77 -21.86
C GLN A 52 -17.69 9.88 -20.87
N LEU A 53 -18.30 10.97 -21.37
CA LEU A 53 -18.82 12.02 -20.51
C LEU A 53 -19.94 11.46 -19.61
N GLY A 54 -19.89 11.78 -18.31
CA GLY A 54 -20.80 11.23 -17.31
C GLY A 54 -20.37 9.88 -16.72
N GLN A 55 -19.27 9.28 -17.20
CA GLN A 55 -18.72 8.06 -16.61
C GLN A 55 -18.00 8.34 -15.29
N THR A 56 -18.27 7.52 -14.27
CA THR A 56 -17.56 7.59 -12.99
C THR A 56 -16.14 7.03 -13.13
N LEU A 57 -15.15 7.78 -12.64
CA LEU A 57 -13.75 7.38 -12.61
C LEU A 57 -13.26 7.32 -11.16
N THR A 58 -12.49 6.29 -10.82
CA THR A 58 -11.73 6.22 -9.56
C THR A 58 -10.33 6.80 -9.78
N VAL A 59 -9.98 7.85 -9.04
CA VAL A 59 -8.63 8.44 -9.08
C VAL A 59 -7.73 7.71 -8.09
N VAL A 60 -6.60 7.21 -8.58
CA VAL A 60 -5.52 6.60 -7.80
C VAL A 60 -4.36 7.58 -7.75
N VAL A 61 -4.12 8.10 -6.55
CA VAL A 61 -2.99 8.99 -6.27
C VAL A 61 -1.88 8.14 -5.64
N GLN A 62 -0.70 8.10 -6.26
CA GLN A 62 0.47 7.52 -5.61
C GLN A 62 1.08 8.58 -4.69
N ALA A 63 0.91 8.40 -3.38
CA ALA A 63 1.59 9.24 -2.41
C ALA A 63 3.11 8.98 -2.48
N PRO A 64 3.97 10.02 -2.34
CA PRO A 64 5.40 9.82 -2.29
C PRO A 64 5.76 8.87 -1.15
N ARG A 65 6.67 7.92 -1.42
CA ARG A 65 7.15 6.95 -0.44
C ARG A 65 7.89 7.72 0.66
N GLN A 66 7.30 7.83 1.84
CA GLN A 66 7.97 8.42 2.98
C GLN A 66 9.06 7.45 3.46
N ALA A 67 10.30 7.92 3.51
CA ALA A 67 11.42 7.16 4.06
C ALA A 67 11.16 6.87 5.55
N GLY A 68 11.52 5.67 6.00
CA GLY A 68 11.28 5.22 7.38
C GLY A 68 9.91 4.58 7.63
N ILE A 69 9.02 4.55 6.65
CA ILE A 69 7.70 3.92 6.79
C ILE A 69 7.67 2.55 6.11
N THR A 70 7.38 1.50 6.88
CA THR A 70 7.30 0.12 6.39
C THR A 70 5.85 -0.35 6.39
N LYS A 71 5.36 -0.82 5.23
CA LYS A 71 4.03 -1.46 5.14
C LYS A 71 4.17 -2.95 5.42
N LEU A 72 3.40 -3.43 6.37
CA LEU A 72 3.28 -4.86 6.69
C LEU A 72 1.84 -5.32 6.55
N PRO A 73 1.56 -6.58 6.20
CA PRO A 73 0.22 -7.14 6.30
C PRO A 73 -0.32 -7.04 7.73
N LEU A 74 -1.63 -6.82 7.90
CA LEU A 74 -2.29 -6.85 9.21
C LEU A 74 -2.00 -8.15 9.98
N SER A 75 -1.86 -9.27 9.28
CA SER A 75 -1.56 -10.58 9.86
C SER A 75 -0.14 -10.71 10.45
N ALA A 76 0.77 -9.78 10.15
CA ALA A 76 2.13 -9.77 10.67
C ALA A 76 2.26 -9.05 12.02
N VAL A 77 1.23 -8.30 12.40
CA VAL A 77 1.23 -7.43 13.58
C VAL A 77 0.47 -8.12 14.71
N MET A 78 1.08 -8.20 15.88
CA MET A 78 0.46 -8.74 17.09
C MET A 78 0.45 -7.70 18.21
N ARG A 79 -0.41 -7.95 19.20
CA ARG A 79 -0.43 -7.17 20.44
C ARG A 79 0.06 -8.06 21.57
N GLN A 80 1.15 -7.64 22.21
CA GLN A 80 1.73 -8.32 23.37
C GLN A 80 1.82 -7.33 24.53
N GLU A 81 1.24 -7.69 25.68
CA GLU A 81 1.23 -6.85 26.89
C GLU A 81 0.72 -5.42 26.65
N GLY A 82 -0.30 -5.28 25.80
CA GLY A 82 -0.88 -3.97 25.44
C GLY A 82 -0.06 -3.14 24.46
N ARG A 83 1.12 -3.61 24.02
CA ARG A 83 1.96 -2.95 23.01
C ARG A 83 1.89 -3.67 21.68
N THR A 84 2.05 -2.92 20.60
CA THR A 84 2.09 -3.49 19.24
C THR A 84 3.49 -4.00 18.95
N ALA A 85 3.60 -5.24 18.50
CA ALA A 85 4.86 -5.93 18.25
C ALA A 85 4.78 -6.80 16.99
N VAL A 86 5.95 -7.12 16.44
CA VAL A 86 6.09 -8.03 15.31
C VAL A 86 7.17 -9.07 15.62
N TRP A 87 7.10 -10.21 14.94
CA TRP A 87 8.14 -11.24 15.01
C TRP A 87 9.21 -10.96 13.97
N LEU A 88 10.43 -10.74 14.43
CA LEU A 88 11.60 -10.59 13.57
C LEU A 88 12.34 -11.92 13.46
N VAL A 89 12.64 -12.34 12.23
CA VAL A 89 13.40 -13.56 11.96
C VAL A 89 14.87 -13.22 11.86
N ASP A 90 15.67 -13.91 12.65
CA ASP A 90 17.13 -13.91 12.55
C ASP A 90 17.53 -14.95 11.48
N ARG A 91 18.23 -14.51 10.42
CA ARG A 91 18.57 -15.37 9.28
C ARG A 91 19.66 -16.39 9.61
N ASP A 92 20.51 -16.08 10.59
CA ASP A 92 21.66 -16.92 10.94
C ASP A 92 21.21 -18.09 11.82
N SER A 93 20.36 -17.79 12.80
CA SER A 93 19.84 -18.78 13.75
C SER A 93 18.49 -19.38 13.34
N MET A 94 17.79 -18.78 12.37
CA MET A 94 16.41 -19.10 11.99
C MET A 94 15.46 -19.06 13.18
N THR A 95 15.71 -18.16 14.13
CA THR A 95 14.89 -17.95 15.33
C THR A 95 14.05 -16.68 15.22
N VAL A 96 12.93 -16.64 15.96
CA VAL A 96 12.09 -15.43 16.04
C VAL A 96 12.31 -14.67 17.34
N ARG A 97 12.36 -13.35 17.25
CA ARG A 97 12.38 -12.44 18.40
C ARG A 97 11.23 -11.43 18.32
N VAL A 98 10.68 -11.10 19.48
CA VAL A 98 9.68 -10.03 19.59
C VAL A 98 10.38 -8.70 19.37
N GLN A 99 9.86 -7.88 18.45
CA GLN A 99 10.28 -6.51 18.26
C GLN A 99 9.08 -5.57 18.46
N PRO A 100 9.11 -4.66 19.45
CA PRO A 100 8.07 -3.63 19.58
C PRO A 100 8.15 -2.66 18.40
N VAL A 101 6.99 -2.28 17.86
CA VAL A 101 6.88 -1.38 16.73
C VAL A 101 5.85 -0.28 16.97
N ALA A 102 6.10 0.90 16.43
CA ALA A 102 5.14 2.00 16.44
C ALA A 102 4.35 2.01 15.13
N VAL A 103 3.03 1.88 15.22
CA VAL A 103 2.12 1.93 14.06
C VAL A 103 1.69 3.38 13.84
N ALA A 104 1.87 3.89 12.62
CA ALA A 104 1.39 5.20 12.19
C ALA A 104 -0.05 5.15 11.68
N GLY A 105 -0.51 4.01 11.18
CA GLY A 105 -1.87 3.85 10.67
C GLY A 105 -2.10 2.53 9.93
N ALA A 106 -3.22 2.43 9.24
CA ALA A 106 -3.56 1.33 8.36
C ALA A 106 -3.94 1.86 6.97
N ASP A 107 -3.55 1.13 5.93
CA ASP A 107 -3.83 1.40 4.53
C ASP A 107 -4.43 0.14 3.90
N GLY A 108 -5.75 0.12 3.78
CA GLY A 108 -6.50 -1.06 3.34
C GLY A 108 -6.20 -2.28 4.23
N ASN A 109 -5.62 -3.33 3.63
CA ASN A 109 -5.26 -4.57 4.33
C ASN A 109 -3.81 -4.58 4.89
N SER A 110 -3.13 -3.42 4.86
CA SER A 110 -1.77 -3.26 5.35
C SER A 110 -1.71 -2.30 6.55
N VAL A 111 -0.80 -2.55 7.47
CA VAL A 111 -0.41 -1.67 8.57
C VAL A 111 0.81 -0.87 8.16
N VAL A 112 0.79 0.41 8.50
CA VAL A 112 1.85 1.36 8.25
C VAL A 112 2.67 1.50 9.54
N VAL A 113 3.87 0.93 9.58
CA VAL A 113 4.81 1.00 10.70
C VAL A 113 5.69 2.24 10.54
N ALA A 114 5.67 3.12 11.55
CA ALA A 114 6.45 4.36 11.60
C ALA A 114 7.87 4.14 12.12
N SER A 115 8.06 3.23 13.08
CA SER A 115 9.37 2.96 13.69
C SER A 115 9.44 1.58 14.35
N GLY A 116 10.67 1.13 14.61
CA GLY A 116 10.95 -0.18 15.22
C GLY A 116 11.36 -1.27 14.22
N LEU A 117 11.44 -0.95 12.93
CA LEU A 117 11.94 -1.84 11.89
C LEU A 117 12.98 -1.14 11.02
N THR A 118 14.03 -1.87 10.67
CA THR A 118 15.05 -1.40 9.72
C THR A 118 14.85 -2.09 8.36
N PRO A 119 15.12 -1.38 7.24
CA PRO A 119 15.08 -1.98 5.91
C PRO A 119 15.99 -3.22 5.83
N GLY A 120 15.49 -4.30 5.25
CA GLY A 120 16.22 -5.57 5.11
C GLY A 120 15.95 -6.60 6.20
N GLN A 121 15.27 -6.21 7.28
CA GLN A 121 14.81 -7.16 8.29
C GLN A 121 13.66 -8.04 7.79
N VAL A 122 13.68 -9.31 8.18
CA VAL A 122 12.66 -10.29 7.82
C VAL A 122 11.63 -10.38 8.94
N VAL A 123 10.36 -10.25 8.58
CA VAL A 123 9.24 -10.28 9.53
C VAL A 123 8.34 -11.46 9.21
N VAL A 124 7.82 -12.14 10.25
CA VAL A 124 6.85 -13.21 10.08
C VAL A 124 5.48 -12.63 9.74
N THR A 125 4.86 -13.13 8.66
CA THR A 125 3.54 -12.66 8.18
C THR A 125 2.40 -13.64 8.46
N ALA A 126 2.70 -14.88 8.83
CA ALA A 126 1.75 -15.96 9.08
C ALA A 126 2.10 -16.72 10.36
N GLY A 127 1.09 -17.10 11.15
CA GLY A 127 1.28 -17.85 12.39
C GLY A 127 1.70 -17.01 13.61
N VAL A 128 1.57 -15.68 13.57
CA VAL A 128 2.04 -14.77 14.63
C VAL A 128 1.45 -15.02 16.02
N HIS A 129 0.28 -15.68 16.10
CA HIS A 129 -0.38 -16.02 17.36
C HIS A 129 0.05 -17.35 17.98
N VAL A 130 0.81 -18.17 17.25
CA VAL A 130 1.21 -19.52 17.67
C VAL A 130 2.72 -19.61 17.95
N LEU A 131 3.47 -18.56 17.61
CA LEU A 131 4.91 -18.51 17.80
C LEU A 131 5.28 -18.05 19.21
N SER A 132 6.27 -18.71 19.79
CA SER A 132 6.93 -18.34 21.05
C SER A 132 8.31 -17.71 20.78
N PRO A 133 8.81 -16.86 21.70
CA PRO A 133 10.16 -16.31 21.57
C PRO A 133 11.22 -17.41 21.45
N GLY A 134 12.17 -17.25 20.52
CA GLY A 134 13.24 -18.22 20.28
C GLY A 134 12.83 -19.47 19.49
N GLN A 135 11.58 -19.54 19.02
CA GLN A 135 11.13 -20.68 18.20
C GLN A 135 11.83 -20.68 16.85
N LYS A 136 12.34 -21.85 16.46
CA LYS A 136 12.95 -22.06 15.15
C LYS A 136 11.85 -22.07 14.09
N VAL A 137 11.98 -21.19 13.10
CA VAL A 137 11.03 -21.07 11.99
C VAL A 137 11.68 -21.53 10.68
N LYS A 138 10.84 -21.88 9.70
CA LYS A 138 11.27 -22.14 8.33
C LYS A 138 10.55 -21.15 7.42
N PHE A 139 11.21 -20.71 6.36
CA PHE A 139 10.54 -19.92 5.35
C PHE A 139 9.43 -20.74 4.73
N PHE A 140 8.21 -20.22 4.80
CA PHE A 140 7.12 -20.78 4.02
C PHE A 140 7.35 -20.35 2.57
N GLU A 141 7.72 -21.31 1.73
CA GLU A 141 7.75 -21.10 0.29
C GLU A 141 6.30 -21.09 -0.18
N ALA A 142 5.73 -19.89 -0.26
CA ALA A 142 4.42 -19.72 -0.87
C ALA A 142 4.52 -20.18 -2.32
N LEU A 143 3.71 -21.18 -2.68
CA LEU A 143 3.51 -21.60 -4.07
C LEU A 143 3.40 -20.33 -4.94
N PRO A 144 4.16 -20.24 -6.05
CA PRO A 144 4.12 -19.06 -6.89
C PRO A 144 2.67 -18.73 -7.23
N PRO A 145 2.26 -17.45 -7.18
CA PRO A 145 0.91 -17.07 -7.56
C PRO A 145 0.69 -17.63 -8.96
N LEU A 146 -0.35 -18.46 -9.11
CA LEU A 146 -0.73 -19.07 -10.37
C LEU A 146 -0.70 -17.97 -11.43
N ALA A 147 0.32 -17.99 -12.27
CA ALA A 147 0.44 -17.04 -13.37
C ALA A 147 -0.85 -17.18 -14.16
N ALA A 148 -1.61 -16.09 -14.27
CA ALA A 148 -2.80 -16.05 -15.09
C ALA A 148 -2.39 -16.45 -16.51
N THR A 149 -2.68 -17.69 -16.89
CA THR A 149 -2.45 -18.15 -18.26
C THR A 149 -3.46 -17.38 -19.11
N SER A 150 -2.96 -16.40 -19.85
CA SER A 150 -3.70 -15.84 -20.98
C SER A 150 -3.67 -16.89 -22.08
N ALA A 151 -4.58 -17.85 -22.01
CA ALA A 151 -4.85 -18.77 -23.11
C ALA A 151 -5.52 -17.97 -24.22
N GLY A 152 -4.70 -17.50 -25.17
CA GLY A 152 -5.19 -17.10 -26.48
C GLY A 152 -5.79 -18.32 -27.17
N VAL A 153 -7.08 -18.23 -27.49
CA VAL A 153 -7.73 -19.12 -28.45
C VAL A 153 -8.05 -18.26 -29.67
N ARG A 154 -7.54 -18.76 -30.79
CA ARG A 154 -7.67 -18.22 -32.15
C ARG A 154 -9.11 -18.09 -32.60
#